data_AF-A0A8S2GDI6-F1
#
_entry.id   AF-A0A8S2GDI6-F1
#
_cell.length_a   1.000
_cell.length_b   1.000
_cell.length_c   1.000
_cell.angle_alpha   90.00
_cell.angle_beta   90.00
_cell.angle_gamma   90.00
#
_symmetry.space_group_name_H-M   'P 1'
#
loop_
_entity.id
_entity.type
_entity.pdbx_description
1 polymer ?
#
loop_
_entity_poly.entity_id
_entity_poly.type
_entity_poly.pdbx_seq_one_letter_code
_entity_poly.pdbx_strand_id
1 'polypeptide(L)' 'WVLIDRDGKHFGLLLNFLRDGTIILPECPQTLNELMNEAKFYCMQQLQDLIEQQM' A
#
# COMPACT_ATOMS: atom_id res chain seq x y z
N TRP A 1 18.08 -4.54 12.75
CA TRP A 1 16.82 -5.24 12.46
C TRP A 1 15.71 -4.24 12.73
N VAL A 2 14.81 -4.00 11.80
CA VAL A 2 13.63 -3.15 12.02
C VAL A 2 12.45 -4.12 12.17
N LEU A 3 11.83 -4.14 13.34
CA LEU A 3 10.59 -4.85 13.56
C LEU A 3 9.46 -3.94 13.09
N ILE A 4 8.70 -4.39 12.10
CA ILE A 4 7.48 -3.70 11.67
C ILE A 4 6.32 -4.52 12.21
N ASP A 5 5.65 -3.98 13.23
CA ASP A 5 4.48 -4.60 13.88
C ASP A 5 3.22 -4.36 13.03
N ARG A 6 3.20 -4.94 11.82
CA ARG A 6 2.10 -4.82 10.85
C ARG A 6 1.89 -6.11 10.08
N ASP A 7 0.69 -6.25 9.55
CA ASP A 7 0.31 -7.40 8.73
C ASP A 7 1.09 -7.38 7.41
N GLY A 8 2.13 -8.22 7.30
CA GLY A 8 3.05 -8.23 6.16
C GLY A 8 2.43 -8.64 4.82
N LYS A 9 1.12 -8.89 4.80
CA LYS A 9 0.37 -9.37 3.64
C LYS A 9 0.37 -8.39 2.47
N HIS A 10 0.37 -7.09 2.75
CA HIS A 10 0.46 -6.03 1.72
C HIS A 10 1.86 -5.40 1.61
N PHE A 11 2.77 -5.74 2.52
CA PHE A 11 4.11 -5.18 2.55
C PHE A 11 4.93 -5.52 1.29
N GLY A 12 4.70 -6.69 0.70
CA GLY A 12 5.31 -7.07 -0.58
C GLY A 12 4.91 -6.15 -1.74
N LEU A 13 3.64 -5.71 -1.77
CA LEU A 13 3.16 -4.77 -2.78
C LEU A 13 3.76 -3.37 -2.60
N LEU A 14 3.88 -2.91 -1.36
CA LEU A 14 4.56 -1.66 -1.02
C LEU A 14 6.03 -1.68 -1.39
N LEU A 15 6.73 -2.79 -1.16
CA LEU A 15 8.13 -2.94 -1.57
C LEU A 15 8.29 -2.96 -3.10
N ASN A 16 7.38 -3.63 -3.81
CA ASN A 16 7.37 -3.58 -5.27
C ASN A 16 7.09 -2.16 -5.77
N PHE A 17 6.19 -1.42 -5.13
CA PHE A 17 5.96 -0.02 -5.43
C PHE A 17 7.20 0.84 -5.21
N LEU A 18 7.91 0.64 -4.09
CA LEU A 18 9.16 1.35 -3.82
C LEU A 18 10.28 0.99 -4.81
N ARG A 19 10.25 -0.21 -5.38
CA ARG A 19 11.29 -0.71 -6.29
C ARG A 19 11.04 -0.32 -7.74
N ASP A 20 9.84 -0.57 -8.23
CA ASP A 20 9.45 -0.43 -9.63
C ASP A 20 8.54 0.78 -9.88
N GLY A 21 8.10 1.48 -8.82
CA GLY A 21 7.13 2.58 -8.92
C GLY A 21 5.71 2.12 -9.28
N THR A 22 5.48 0.81 -9.33
CA THR A 22 4.23 0.22 -9.80
C THR A 22 3.65 -0.71 -8.74
N ILE A 23 2.33 -0.62 -8.55
CA ILE A 23 1.58 -1.48 -7.66
C ILE A 23 0.34 -1.97 -8.38
N ILE A 24 -0.04 -3.22 -8.13
CA ILE A 24 -1.32 -3.75 -8.59
C ILE A 24 -2.32 -3.51 -7.47
N LEU A 25 -3.26 -2.60 -7.71
CA LEU A 25 -4.32 -2.31 -6.76
C LEU A 25 -5.32 -3.47 -6.74
N PRO A 26 -5.64 -4.04 -5.58
CA PRO A 26 -6.66 -5.06 -5.47
C PRO A 26 -8.06 -4.43 -5.60
N GLU A 27 -8.96 -5.05 -6.38
CA GLU A 27 -10.35 -4.57 -6.57
C GLU A 27 -11.24 -4.76 -5.33
N CYS A 28 -10.73 -5.43 -4.30
CA CYS A 28 -11.49 -5.75 -3.10
C CYS A 28 -11.48 -4.56 -2.12
N PRO A 29 -12.62 -3.96 -1.77
CA PRO A 29 -12.67 -2.73 -0.98
C PRO A 29 -12.09 -2.86 0.43
N GLN A 30 -12.16 -4.05 1.05
CA GLN A 30 -11.49 -4.31 2.33
C GLN A 30 -9.97 -4.18 2.21
N THR A 31 -9.39 -4.86 1.22
CA THR A 31 -7.96 -4.86 0.94
C THR A 31 -7.45 -3.48 0.54
N LEU A 32 -8.26 -2.75 -0.23
CA LEU A 32 -7.99 -1.38 -0.66
C LEU A 32 -7.95 -0.41 0.54
N ASN A 33 -8.84 -0.58 1.53
CA ASN A 33 -8.84 0.18 2.76
C ASN A 33 -7.66 -0.18 3.69
N GLU A 34 -7.25 -1.45 3.73
CA GLU A 34 -6.01 -1.86 4.42
C GLU A 34 -4.77 -1.22 3.77
N LEU A 35 -4.71 -1.22 2.44
CA LEU A 35 -3.63 -0.61 1.66
C LEU A 35 -3.57 0.91 1.87
N MET A 36 -4.72 1.60 1.91
CA MET A 36 -4.80 3.02 2.21
C MET A 36 -4.23 3.35 3.60
N ASN A 37 -4.52 2.51 4.61
CA ASN A 37 -3.95 2.68 5.94
C ASN A 37 -2.43 2.51 5.96
N GLU A 38 -1.91 1.53 5.22
CA GLU A 38 -0.47 1.35 5.06
C GLU A 38 0.14 2.56 4.32
N ALA A 39 -0.48 3.02 3.23
CA ALA A 39 -0.04 4.16 2.45
C ALA A 39 0.10 5.43 3.31
N LYS A 40 -0.87 5.65 4.21
CA LYS A 40 -0.83 6.73 5.21
C LYS A 40 0.27 6.53 6.23
N PHE A 41 0.46 5.31 6.74
CA PHE A 41 1.49 5.00 7.74
C PHE A 41 2.91 5.21 7.19
N TYR A 42 3.17 4.74 5.97
CA TYR A 42 4.45 4.92 5.28
C TYR A 42 4.59 6.29 4.61
N CYS A 43 3.62 7.21 4.79
CA CYS A 43 3.58 8.52 4.15
C CYS A 43 3.79 8.47 2.62
N MET A 44 3.31 7.43 1.96
CA MET A 44 3.39 7.27 0.51
C MET A 44 2.24 8.01 -0.17
N GLN A 45 2.43 9.30 -0.44
CA GLN A 45 1.40 10.12 -1.10
C GLN A 45 1.00 9.58 -2.47
N GLN A 46 1.97 9.22 -3.32
CA GLN A 46 1.70 8.65 -4.64
C GLN A 46 0.81 7.42 -4.58
N LEU A 47 0.95 6.61 -3.53
CA LEU A 47 0.13 5.43 -3.33
C LEU A 47 -1.30 5.79 -2.91
N GLN A 48 -1.45 6.80 -2.03
CA GLN A 48 -2.76 7.32 -1.63
C GLN A 48 -3.51 7.89 -2.85
N ASP A 49 -2.85 8.71 -3.67
CA ASP A 49 -3.42 9.25 -4.91
C ASP A 49 -3.90 8.14 -5.86
N LEU A 50 -3.09 7.08 -6.05
CA LEU A 50 -3.46 5.94 -6.87
C LEU A 50 -4.70 5.20 -6.34
N ILE A 51 -4.77 5.02 -5.02
CA ILE A 51 -5.90 4.37 -4.36
C ILE A 51 -7.15 5.24 -4.44
N GLU A 52 -7.05 6.56 -4.24
CA GLU A 52 -8.16 7.51 -4.39
C GLU A 52 -8.68 7.59 -5.82
N GLN A 53 -7.82 7.47 -6.84
CA GLN A 53 -8.26 7.40 -8.24
C GLN A 53 -9.04 6.12 -8.59
N GLN A 54 -8.92 5.07 -7.78
CA GLN A 54 -9.58 3.78 -7.98
C GLN A 54 -10.90 3.65 -7.20
N MET A 55 -11.19 4.55 -6.24
CA MET A 55 -12.49 4.65 -5.56
C MET A 55 -13.52 5.38 -6.43
#